data_AF-A0A2I0HJU1-F1
#
_entry.id   AF-A0A2I0HJU1-F1
#
_cell.length_a   1.000
_cell.length_b   1.000
_cell.length_c   1.000
_cell.angle_alpha   90.00
_cell.angle_beta   90.00
_cell.angle_gamma   90.00
#
_symmetry.space_group_name_H-M   'P 1'
#
loop_
_entity.id
_entity.type
_entity.pdbx_description
1 polymer ?
#
loop_
_entity_poly.entity_id
_entity_poly.type
_entity_poly.pdbx_seq_one_letter_code
_entity_poly.pdbx_strand_id
1 'polypeptide(L)'
;MWNNNNNGGQIAPPGTGGNMIPPPPAPQPSYTVLPTPEEAEARLEEKARKWMQLNSKRYGDKRKFGFVETQKEDMPPEHVRKII
;
A
#
# COMPACT_ATOMS: atom_id res chain seq x y z
N MET A 1 7.82 19.78 -26.46
CA MET A 1 9.15 20.36 -26.16
C MET A 1 9.21 20.57 -24.66
N TRP A 2 9.81 19.65 -23.91
CA TRP A 2 10.02 19.85 -22.47
C TRP A 2 11.37 20.54 -22.31
N ASN A 3 11.34 21.81 -21.92
CA ASN A 3 12.52 22.64 -21.80
C ASN A 3 13.16 22.46 -20.41
N ASN A 4 14.41 22.04 -20.42
CA ASN A 4 15.27 21.80 -19.28
C ASN A 4 16.24 22.98 -19.14
N ASN A 5 16.12 23.78 -18.07
CA ASN A 5 17.22 24.47 -17.38
C ASN A 5 16.70 25.48 -16.35
N ASN A 6 17.00 25.27 -15.06
CA ASN A 6 17.87 26.19 -14.31
C ASN A 6 18.14 25.72 -12.86
N ASN A 7 19.43 25.62 -12.55
CA ASN A 7 20.10 26.05 -11.32
C ASN A 7 19.48 25.75 -9.93
N GLY A 8 20.15 24.87 -9.19
CA GLY A 8 20.93 25.34 -8.03
C GLY A 8 20.27 25.46 -6.65
N GLY A 9 19.02 25.05 -6.47
CA GLY A 9 18.38 24.99 -5.14
C GLY A 9 18.14 23.56 -4.71
N GLN A 10 19.06 22.97 -3.94
CA GLN A 10 18.79 21.70 -3.25
C GLN A 10 17.74 21.96 -2.16
N ILE A 11 16.46 21.92 -2.54
CA ILE A 11 15.34 21.85 -1.62
C ILE A 11 15.39 20.46 -0.98
N ALA A 12 16.10 20.36 0.15
CA ALA A 12 16.08 19.15 0.95
C ALA A 12 14.63 18.89 1.40
N PRO A 13 14.15 17.63 1.36
CA PRO A 13 12.80 17.30 1.79
C PRO A 13 12.61 17.72 3.27
N PRO A 14 11.43 18.23 3.64
CA PRO A 14 11.13 18.56 5.03
C PRO A 14 11.25 17.29 5.90
N GLY A 15 12.27 17.25 6.77
CA GLY A 15 12.59 16.11 7.62
C GLY A 15 14.09 15.92 7.90
N THR A 16 14.98 16.52 7.10
CA THR A 16 16.44 16.34 7.20
C THR A 16 17.11 17.20 8.28
N GLY A 17 16.37 17.65 9.30
CA GLY A 17 16.81 18.59 10.34
C GLY A 17 17.04 17.96 11.72
N GLY A 18 17.46 16.69 11.79
CA GLY A 18 17.69 15.98 13.05
C GLY A 18 18.94 15.11 13.01
N ASN A 19 19.64 15.03 14.14
CA ASN A 19 20.87 14.27 14.43
C ASN A 19 21.27 13.23 13.38
N MET A 20 22.49 13.42 12.84
CA MET A 20 23.19 12.56 11.89
C MET A 20 23.49 11.16 12.50
N ILE A 21 22.47 10.35 12.74
CA ILE A 21 22.66 8.91 12.88
C ILE A 21 22.91 8.40 11.46
N PRO A 22 24.07 7.81 11.14
CA PRO A 22 24.29 7.25 9.82
C PRO A 22 23.17 6.24 9.54
N PRO A 23 22.56 6.27 8.34
CA PRO A 23 21.54 5.29 8.00
C PRO A 23 22.12 3.88 8.17
N PRO A 24 21.34 2.92 8.71
CA PRO A 24 21.80 1.54 8.80
C PRO A 24 22.27 1.06 7.43
N PRO A 25 23.35 0.25 7.36
CA PRO A 25 23.84 -0.29 6.10
C PRO A 25 22.68 -0.99 5.38
N ALA A 26 22.47 -0.63 4.11
CA ALA A 26 21.45 -1.26 3.29
C ALA A 26 21.67 -2.78 3.29
N PRO A 27 20.60 -3.60 3.40
CA PRO A 27 20.73 -5.05 3.34
C PRO A 27 21.41 -5.42 2.03
N GLN A 28 22.66 -5.88 2.14
CA GLN A 28 23.42 -6.38 1.00
C GLN A 28 22.71 -7.66 0.53
N PRO A 29 22.37 -7.79 -0.77
CA PRO A 29 21.83 -9.05 -1.27
C PRO A 29 22.88 -10.14 -1.04
N SER A 30 22.55 -11.17 -0.25
CA SER A 30 23.39 -12.35 -0.10
C SER A 30 23.36 -13.15 -1.41
N TYR A 31 24.37 -12.95 -2.26
CA TYR A 31 24.50 -13.59 -3.58
C TYR A 31 25.12 -14.99 -3.53
N THR A 32 25.25 -15.59 -2.35
CA THR A 32 26.00 -16.85 -2.16
C THR A 32 25.18 -18.12 -2.42
N VAL A 33 23.86 -18.03 -2.56
CA VAL A 33 23.00 -19.18 -2.89
C VAL A 33 21.99 -18.76 -3.93
N LEU A 34 22.19 -19.21 -5.17
CA LEU A 34 21.14 -19.14 -6.18
C LEU A 34 19.97 -20.00 -5.68
N PRO A 35 18.75 -19.45 -5.55
CA PRO A 35 17.60 -20.23 -5.16
C PRO A 35 17.41 -21.36 -6.18
N THR A 36 17.12 -22.54 -5.68
CA THR A 36 16.72 -23.65 -6.54
C THR A 36 15.47 -23.25 -7.36
N PRO A 37 15.25 -23.82 -8.55
CA PRO A 37 14.07 -23.50 -9.35
C PRO A 37 12.75 -23.62 -8.57
N GLU A 38 12.65 -24.62 -7.69
CA GLU A 38 11.49 -24.85 -6.82
C GLU A 38 11.30 -23.73 -5.77
N GLU A 39 12.37 -23.25 -5.15
CA GLU A 39 12.31 -22.11 -4.23
C GLU A 39 11.97 -20.80 -4.94
N ALA A 40 12.40 -20.64 -6.19
CA ALA A 40 12.07 -19.48 -7.01
C ALA A 40 10.57 -19.46 -7.39
N GLU A 41 10.01 -20.63 -7.74
CA GLU A 41 8.58 -20.80 -7.98
C GLU A 41 7.75 -20.54 -6.72
N ALA A 42 8.16 -21.09 -5.57
CA ALA A 42 7.47 -20.85 -4.30
C ALA A 42 7.45 -19.36 -3.91
N ARG A 43 8.55 -18.63 -4.15
CA ARG A 43 8.60 -17.16 -3.94
C ARG A 43 7.69 -16.40 -4.89
N LEU A 44 7.55 -16.84 -6.13
CA LEU A 44 6.62 -16.26 -7.10
C LEU A 44 5.17 -16.46 -6.69
N GLU A 45 4.81 -17.68 -6.25
CA GLU A 45 3.49 -18.01 -5.71
C GLU A 45 3.13 -17.11 -4.51
N GLU A 46 4.04 -16.97 -3.56
CA GLU A 46 3.82 -16.13 -2.38
C GLU A 46 3.63 -14.65 -2.76
N LYS A 47 4.44 -14.17 -3.71
CA LYS A 47 4.31 -12.80 -4.24
C LYS A 47 2.98 -12.60 -4.97
N ALA A 48 2.56 -13.56 -5.79
CA ALA A 48 1.28 -13.53 -6.50
C ALA A 48 0.11 -13.49 -5.52
N ARG A 49 0.15 -14.34 -4.47
CA ARG A 49 -0.86 -14.35 -3.41
C ARG A 49 -0.93 -13.01 -2.69
N LYS A 50 0.21 -12.46 -2.24
CA LYS A 50 0.27 -11.16 -1.58
C LYS A 50 -0.24 -10.04 -2.48
N TRP A 51 0.13 -10.07 -3.75
CA TRP A 51 -0.33 -9.08 -4.73
C TRP A 51 -1.84 -9.15 -4.94
N MET A 52 -2.40 -10.35 -5.10
CA MET A 52 -3.84 -10.55 -5.24
C MET A 52 -4.60 -10.02 -4.02
N GLN A 53 -4.14 -10.34 -2.80
CA GLN A 53 -4.74 -9.83 -1.57
C GLN A 53 -4.71 -8.30 -1.49
N LEU A 54 -3.58 -7.69 -1.84
CA LEU A 54 -3.43 -6.24 -1.85
C LEU A 54 -4.34 -5.60 -2.90
N ASN A 55 -4.38 -6.17 -4.10
CA ASN A 55 -5.20 -5.68 -5.21
C ASN A 55 -6.69 -5.71 -4.86
N SER A 56 -7.19 -6.86 -4.40
CA SER A 56 -8.58 -7.01 -3.94
C SER A 56 -8.92 -6.06 -2.81
N LYS A 57 -8.03 -5.88 -1.83
CA LYS A 57 -8.23 -4.95 -0.73
C LYS A 57 -8.23 -3.49 -1.21
N ARG A 58 -7.30 -3.10 -2.10
CA ARG A 58 -7.09 -1.70 -2.50
C ARG A 58 -8.17 -1.21 -3.46
N TYR A 59 -8.61 -2.06 -4.39
CA TYR A 59 -9.48 -1.66 -5.50
C TYR A 59 -10.88 -2.32 -5.47
N GLY A 60 -11.29 -2.86 -4.33
CA GLY A 60 -12.64 -3.38 -4.15
C GLY A 60 -13.73 -2.33 -4.38
N ASP A 61 -14.91 -2.77 -4.81
CA ASP A 61 -16.02 -1.89 -5.23
C ASP A 61 -16.43 -0.87 -4.18
N LYS A 62 -16.38 -1.25 -2.89
CA LYS A 62 -16.68 -0.36 -1.76
C LYS A 62 -15.83 0.92 -1.71
N ARG A 63 -14.70 0.96 -2.39
CA ARG A 63 -13.78 2.11 -2.44
C ARG A 63 -13.80 2.84 -3.77
N LYS A 64 -14.61 2.37 -4.73
CA LYS A 64 -14.74 3.04 -6.02
C LYS A 64 -15.53 4.33 -5.85
N PHE A 65 -15.15 5.34 -6.62
CA PHE A 65 -15.91 6.58 -6.72
C PHE A 65 -17.33 6.26 -7.24
N GLY A 66 -18.36 6.85 -6.62
CA GLY A 66 -19.75 6.56 -6.96
C GLY A 66 -20.30 5.26 -6.35
N PHE A 67 -19.54 4.57 -5.50
CA PHE A 67 -20.10 3.45 -4.73
C PHE A 67 -21.13 3.98 -3.71
N VAL A 68 -22.35 3.47 -3.82
CA VAL A 68 -23.41 3.68 -2.83
C VAL A 68 -23.45 2.40 -1.98
N GLU A 69 -23.15 2.51 -0.68
CA GLU A 69 -23.28 1.40 0.26
C GLU A 69 -24.73 0.89 0.26
N THR A 70 -24.93 -0.34 0.74
CA THR A 70 -26.24 -1.00 0.81
C THR A 70 -27.34 -0.05 1.29
N GLN A 71 -28.48 -0.13 0.63
CA GLN A 71 -29.66 0.68 0.95
C GLN A 71 -30.07 0.48 2.41
N LYS A 72 -30.76 1.47 2.97
CA LYS A 72 -31.23 1.41 4.36
C LYS A 72 -32.13 0.18 4.53
N GLU A 73 -31.65 -0.78 5.33
CA GLU A 73 -32.48 -1.87 5.82
C GLU A 73 -33.50 -1.31 6.83
N ASP A 74 -34.71 -1.88 6.85
CA ASP A 74 -35.73 -1.46 7.80
C ASP A 74 -35.31 -1.85 9.22
N MET A 75 -35.30 -0.88 10.12
CA MET A 75 -34.86 -1.10 11.50
C MET A 75 -35.92 -1.91 12.25
N PRO A 76 -35.52 -2.81 13.18
CA PRO A 76 -36.48 -3.63 13.90
C PRO A 76 -37.56 -2.78 14.56
N PRO A 77 -38.84 -3.18 14.49
CA PRO A 77 -39.96 -2.38 14.99
C PRO A 77 -39.89 -2.11 16.49
N GLU A 78 -39.13 -2.92 17.24
CA GLU A 78 -38.82 -2.68 18.64
C GLU A 78 -38.09 -1.35 18.88
N HIS A 79 -37.26 -0.87 17.95
CA HIS A 79 -36.59 0.43 18.07
C HIS A 79 -37.60 1.58 18.11
N VAL A 80 -38.59 1.56 17.22
CA VAL A 80 -39.64 2.59 17.17
C VAL A 80 -40.51 2.51 18.41
N ARG A 81 -40.93 1.30 18.81
CA ARG A 81 -41.75 1.07 20.01
C ARG A 81 -41.12 1.59 21.30
N LYS A 82 -39.80 1.61 21.39
CA LYS A 82 -39.06 2.04 22.60
C LYS A 82 -38.82 3.56 22.67
N ILE A 83 -38.86 4.25 21.53
CA ILE A 83 -38.55 5.68 21.42
C ILE A 83 -39.82 6.57 21.54
N ILE A 84 -41.00 6.01 21.25
CA ILE A 84 -42.31 6.66 21.47
C ILE A 84 -42.65 6.62 22.96
#